data_AF-A3DLT1-F1
#
_entry.id   AF-A3DLT1-F1
#
_cell.length_a   1.000
_cell.length_b   1.000
_cell.length_c   1.000
_cell.angle_alpha   90.00
_cell.angle_beta   90.00
_cell.angle_gamma   90.00
#
_symmetry.space_group_name_H-M   'P 1'
#
loop_
_entity.id
_entity.type
_entity.pdbx_description
1 polymer ?
#
loop_
_entity_poly.entity_id
_entity_poly.type
_entity_poly.pdbx_seq_one_letter_code
_entity_poly.pdbx_strand_id
1 'polypeptide(L)'
;MDTPKSLEEYIVCRQDCPLRFLEALAMNGFAVKAWTENCEGEKFKKIVVELFNGTRINSECRFYEEVKQSLRIINVYIGFARRNKAWEKLEIIEGEEEK
;
A
#
# COMPACT_ATOMS: atom_id res chain seq x y z
N MET A 1 -11.35 -21.85 -18.42
CA MET A 1 -12.08 -20.77 -17.74
C MET A 1 -11.05 -20.06 -16.90
N ASP A 2 -10.40 -19.04 -17.48
CA ASP A 2 -9.49 -18.20 -16.72
C ASP A 2 -10.32 -17.38 -15.75
N THR A 3 -10.13 -17.63 -14.45
CA THR A 3 -10.65 -16.76 -13.41
C THR A 3 -10.06 -15.36 -13.64
N PRO A 4 -10.87 -14.29 -13.66
CA PRO A 4 -10.33 -12.94 -13.80
C PRO A 4 -9.29 -12.72 -12.70
N LYS A 5 -8.05 -12.43 -13.09
CA LYS A 5 -6.99 -12.12 -12.14
C LYS A 5 -7.45 -10.96 -11.27
N SER A 6 -7.40 -11.13 -9.95
CA SER A 6 -7.71 -10.04 -9.04
C SER A 6 -6.49 -9.12 -8.90
N LEU A 7 -6.70 -7.80 -8.80
CA LEU A 7 -5.63 -6.85 -8.46
C LEU A 7 -4.89 -7.24 -7.16
N GLU A 8 -5.56 -7.99 -6.28
CA GLU A 8 -5.00 -8.50 -5.03
C GLU A 8 -3.88 -9.53 -5.23
N GLU A 9 -3.85 -10.24 -6.36
CA GLU A 9 -2.81 -11.22 -6.68
C GLU A 9 -1.46 -10.55 -6.92
N TYR A 10 -1.47 -9.28 -7.30
CA TYR A 10 -0.26 -8.48 -7.53
C TYR A 10 0.31 -7.89 -6.23
N ILE A 11 -0.36 -8.09 -5.09
CA ILE A 11 0.11 -7.69 -3.77
C ILE A 11 0.97 -8.81 -3.19
N VAL A 12 2.29 -8.64 -3.30
CA VAL A 12 3.28 -9.66 -2.90
C VAL A 12 3.66 -9.61 -1.42
N CYS A 13 3.34 -8.54 -0.71
CA CYS A 13 3.63 -8.40 0.72
C CYS A 13 2.41 -7.89 1.49
N ARG A 14 2.09 -8.56 2.61
CA ARG A 14 0.91 -8.25 3.45
C ARG A 14 1.23 -7.94 4.90
N GLN A 15 2.32 -8.50 5.43
CA GLN A 15 2.76 -8.33 6.81
C GLN A 15 4.26 -8.03 6.80
N ASP A 16 4.70 -7.22 7.76
CA ASP A 16 6.10 -6.86 7.95
C ASP A 16 6.79 -6.41 6.66
N CYS A 17 6.10 -5.56 5.89
CA CYS A 17 6.60 -5.08 4.61
C CYS A 17 7.63 -3.95 4.79
N PRO A 18 8.58 -3.79 3.85
CA PRO A 18 9.41 -2.61 3.80
C PRO A 18 8.57 -1.34 3.64
N LEU A 19 8.96 -0.22 4.28
CA LEU A 19 8.23 1.06 4.18
C LEU A 19 8.04 1.51 2.72
N ARG A 20 9.05 1.31 1.88
CA ARG A 20 8.99 1.61 0.44
C ARG A 20 7.89 0.85 -0.30
N PHE A 21 7.53 -0.34 0.16
CA PHE A 21 6.44 -1.10 -0.44
C PHE A 21 5.10 -0.40 -0.19
N LEU A 22 4.86 0.07 1.04
CA LEU A 22 3.66 0.83 1.38
C LEU A 22 3.59 2.18 0.65
N GLU A 23 4.74 2.85 0.49
CA GLU A 23 4.84 4.06 -0.34
C GLU A 23 4.45 3.79 -1.79
N ALA A 24 4.93 2.69 -2.38
CA ALA A 24 4.58 2.29 -3.74
C ALA A 24 3.09 1.96 -3.87
N LEU A 25 2.48 1.28 -2.90
CA LEU A 25 1.03 1.02 -2.89
C LEU A 25 0.23 2.34 -2.88
N ALA A 26 0.65 3.31 -2.08
CA ALA A 26 0.00 4.63 -2.05
C ALA A 26 0.20 5.40 -3.37
N MET A 27 1.41 5.38 -3.91
CA MET A 27 1.75 6.06 -5.16
C MET A 27 0.94 5.52 -6.35
N ASN A 28 0.73 4.20 -6.41
CA ASN A 28 -0.05 3.56 -7.45
C ASN A 28 -1.57 3.60 -7.18
N GLY A 29 -2.01 4.23 -6.10
CA GLY A 29 -3.44 4.41 -5.79
C GLY A 29 -4.14 3.20 -5.19
N PHE A 30 -3.40 2.19 -4.73
CA PHE A 30 -3.97 1.04 -4.02
C PHE A 30 -4.40 1.41 -2.59
N ALA A 31 -3.59 2.23 -1.90
CA ALA A 31 -3.87 2.62 -0.51
C ALA A 31 -4.86 3.79 -0.43
N VAL A 32 -5.84 3.68 0.46
CA VAL A 32 -6.86 4.71 0.72
C VAL A 32 -6.73 5.38 2.09
N LYS A 33 -6.04 4.73 3.03
CA LYS A 33 -5.79 5.26 4.38
C LYS A 33 -4.46 4.73 4.94
N ALA A 34 -3.81 5.49 5.80
CA ALA A 34 -2.62 5.06 6.53
C ALA A 34 -2.58 5.60 7.96
N TRP A 35 -2.10 4.80 8.91
CA TRP A 35 -1.87 5.19 10.31
C TRP A 35 -0.68 4.43 10.91
N THR A 36 -0.28 4.80 12.12
CA THR A 36 0.77 4.09 12.85
C THR A 36 0.18 3.26 13.97
N GLU A 37 0.75 2.09 14.21
CA GLU A 37 0.50 1.26 15.39
C GLU A 37 1.79 1.10 16.20
N ASN A 38 1.66 0.94 17.51
CA ASN A 38 2.80 0.72 18.38
C ASN A 38 3.28 -0.74 18.24
N CYS A 39 4.59 -0.91 18.26
CA CYS A 39 5.23 -2.22 18.34
C CYS A 39 5.63 -2.55 19.79
N GLU A 40 6.45 -3.59 19.97
CA GLU A 40 7.10 -3.87 21.24
C GLU A 40 8.09 -2.74 21.58
N GLY A 41 7.68 -1.85 22.49
CA GLY A 41 8.45 -0.70 22.96
C GLY A 41 7.95 0.65 22.39
N GLU A 42 7.90 1.67 23.25
CA GLU A 42 7.28 2.98 22.94
C GLU A 42 7.94 3.73 21.76
N LYS A 43 9.18 3.39 21.43
CA LYS A 43 9.98 4.05 20.37
C LYS A 43 9.81 3.44 18.98
N PHE A 44 9.22 2.25 18.91
CA PHE A 44 9.06 1.50 17.66
C PHE A 44 7.61 1.51 17.22
N LYS A 45 7.39 1.85 15.96
CA LYS A 45 6.08 1.85 15.33
C LYS A 45 6.13 1.10 14.02
N LYS A 46 4.97 0.67 13.56
CA LYS A 46 4.75 0.22 12.19
C LYS A 46 3.69 1.07 11.52
N ILE A 47 3.73 1.16 10.21
CA ILE A 47 2.66 1.76 9.41
C ILE A 47 1.67 0.66 9.05
N VAL A 48 0.38 0.97 9.15
CA VAL A 48 -0.69 0.17 8.58
C VAL A 48 -1.34 0.99 7.48
N VAL A 49 -1.51 0.38 6.31
CA VAL A 49 -2.28 0.93 5.19
C VAL A 49 -3.53 0.10 4.96
N GLU A 50 -4.64 0.78 4.70
CA GLU A 50 -5.87 0.19 4.21
C GLU A 50 -5.94 0.40 2.70
N LEU A 51 -6.24 -0.67 1.98
CA LEU A 51 -6.39 -0.64 0.53
C LEU A 51 -7.83 -0.35 0.12
N PHE A 52 -8.06 -0.06 -1.16
CA PHE A 52 -9.40 0.23 -1.70
C PHE A 52 -10.44 -0.88 -1.46
N ASN A 53 -10.00 -2.12 -1.29
CA ASN A 53 -10.84 -3.29 -0.99
C ASN A 53 -11.01 -3.55 0.53
N GLY A 54 -10.51 -2.65 1.39
CA GLY A 54 -10.54 -2.80 2.85
C GLY A 54 -9.45 -3.70 3.44
N THR A 55 -8.61 -4.33 2.61
CA THR A 55 -7.47 -5.13 3.07
C THR A 55 -6.46 -4.26 3.79
N ARG A 56 -5.90 -4.77 4.88
CA ARG A 56 -4.85 -4.09 5.65
C ARG A 56 -3.49 -4.73 5.40
N ILE A 57 -2.50 -3.89 5.13
CA ILE A 57 -1.10 -4.25 5.00
C ILE A 57 -0.30 -3.46 6.01
N ASN A 58 0.70 -4.08 6.64
CA ASN A 58 1.56 -3.38 7.59
C ASN A 58 3.04 -3.47 7.23
N SER A 59 3.80 -2.51 7.75
CA SER A 59 5.25 -2.51 7.67
C SER A 59 5.89 -3.30 8.79
N GLU A 60 7.18 -3.58 8.63
CA GLU A 60 8.06 -3.91 9.74
C GLU A 60 8.02 -2.82 10.83
N CYS A 61 8.35 -3.22 12.06
CA CYS A 61 8.59 -2.28 13.15
C CYS A 61 9.90 -1.53 12.93
N ARG A 62 9.84 -0.20 12.94
CA ARG A 62 10.96 0.73 12.73
C ARG A 62 10.96 1.84 13.77
N PHE A 63 12.06 2.57 13.89
CA PHE A 63 12.11 3.71 14.80
C PHE A 63 11.10 4.77 14.36
N TYR A 64 10.47 5.42 15.33
CA TYR A 64 9.40 6.37 15.07
C TYR A 64 9.77 7.48 14.07
N GLU A 65 11.01 7.97 14.08
CA GLU A 65 11.46 9.02 13.13
C GLU A 65 11.43 8.54 11.67
N GLU A 66 11.83 7.29 11.40
CA GLU A 66 11.74 6.70 10.06
C GLU A 66 10.28 6.53 9.63
N VAL A 67 9.46 6.00 10.54
CA VAL A 67 8.02 5.78 10.34
C VAL A 67 7.29 7.08 10.03
N LYS A 68 7.60 8.15 10.76
CA LYS A 68 6.97 9.46 10.62
C LYS A 68 7.20 10.06 9.23
N GLN A 69 8.42 9.92 8.69
CA GLN A 69 8.73 10.42 7.35
C GLN A 69 7.97 9.65 6.28
N SER A 70 8.01 8.32 6.30
CA SER A 70 7.28 7.49 5.33
C SER A 70 5.76 7.69 5.43
N LEU A 71 5.20 7.81 6.63
CA LEU A 71 3.78 8.08 6.82
C LEU A 71 3.35 9.40 6.16
N ARG A 72 4.19 10.45 6.23
CA ARG A 72 3.93 11.72 5.56
C ARG A 72 3.91 11.56 4.04
N ILE A 73 4.89 10.85 3.49
CA ILE A 73 4.98 10.57 2.04
C ILE A 73 3.74 9.80 1.57
N ILE A 74 3.39 8.73 2.27
CA ILE A 74 2.20 7.91 1.99
C ILE A 74 0.94 8.76 1.97
N ASN A 75 0.71 9.60 2.99
CA ASN A 75 -0.49 10.45 3.04
C ASN A 75 -0.55 11.48 1.91
N VAL A 76 0.58 12.00 1.45
CA VAL A 76 0.63 12.88 0.25
C VAL A 76 0.20 12.10 -0.99
N TYR A 77 0.71 10.88 -1.19
CA TYR A 77 0.31 10.05 -2.33
C TYR A 77 -1.16 9.65 -2.28
N ILE A 78 -1.67 9.26 -1.11
CA ILE A 78 -3.11 8.97 -0.93
C ILE A 78 -3.94 10.22 -1.31
N GLY A 79 -3.55 11.40 -0.84
CA GLY A 79 -4.24 12.65 -1.17
C GLY A 79 -4.19 13.00 -2.66
N PHE A 80 -3.10 12.68 -3.34
CA PHE A 80 -2.97 12.81 -4.79
C PHE A 80 -3.82 11.77 -5.55
N ALA A 81 -3.73 10.49 -5.17
CA ALA A 81 -4.48 9.39 -5.76
C ALA A 81 -6.00 9.62 -5.65
N ARG A 82 -6.47 10.09 -4.49
CA ARG A 82 -7.88 10.42 -4.25
C ARG A 82 -8.38 11.53 -5.17
N ARG A 83 -7.60 12.60 -5.36
CA ARG A 83 -7.96 13.71 -6.27
C ARG A 83 -8.06 13.26 -7.72
N ASN A 84 -7.25 12.29 -8.11
CA ASN A 84 -7.18 11.78 -9.49
C ASN A 84 -8.04 10.55 -9.75
N LYS A 85 -8.78 10.05 -8.73
CA LYS A 85 -9.52 8.79 -8.78
C LYS A 85 -8.67 7.62 -9.29
N ALA A 86 -7.42 7.54 -8.82
CA ALA A 86 -6.44 6.60 -9.38
C ALA A 86 -6.89 5.13 -9.26
N TRP A 87 -7.54 4.77 -8.15
CA TRP A 87 -8.04 3.41 -7.93
C TRP A 87 -9.12 2.99 -8.95
N GLU A 88 -9.95 3.91 -9.45
CA GLU A 88 -10.97 3.64 -10.48
C GLU A 88 -10.35 3.34 -11.85
N LYS A 89 -9.05 3.63 -12.00
CA LYS A 89 -8.31 3.52 -13.26
C LYS A 89 -7.32 2.34 -13.25
N LEU A 90 -7.24 1.58 -12.16
CA LEU A 90 -6.39 0.40 -12.08
C LEU A 90 -7.04 -0.74 -12.86
N GLU A 91 -6.34 -1.23 -13.88
CA GLU A 91 -6.77 -2.34 -14.71
C GLU A 91 -5.62 -3.32 -14.93
N ILE A 92 -5.96 -4.60 -15.08
CA ILE A 92 -5.00 -5.65 -15.46
C ILE A 92 -5.05 -5.76 -16.97
N ILE A 93 -3.90 -5.52 -17.61
CA ILE A 93 -3.75 -5.71 -19.04
C ILE A 93 -3.27 -7.14 -19.26
N GLU A 94 -4.12 -7.98 -19.85
CA GLU A 94 -3.72 -9.30 -20.35
C GLU A 94 -2.92 -9.10 -21.64
N GLY A 95 -1.65 -9.51 -21.64
CA GLY A 95 -0.84 -9.48 -22.85
C GLY A 95 -1.34 -10.56 -23.83
N GLU A 96 -1.54 -10.20 -25.09
CA GLU A 96 -1.67 -11.20 -26.16
C GLU A 96 -0.38 -12.02 -26.17
N GLU A 97 -0.48 -13.34 -25.98
CA GLU A 97 0.64 -14.24 -26.24
C GLU A 97 1.08 -14.02 -27.69
N GLU A 98 2.29 -13.50 -27.91
CA GLU A 98 2.90 -13.46 -29.23
C GLU A 98 2.94 -14.90 -29.76
N LYS A 99 2.09 -15.20 -30.76
CA LYS A 99 2.04 -16.48 -31.46
C LYS A 99 3.22 -16.64 -32.42
#